data_AF-A0A1G2IBH3-F1
#
_entry.id   AF-A0A1G2IBH3-F1
#
_cell.length_a   1.000
_cell.length_b   1.000
_cell.length_c   1.000
_cell.angle_alpha   90.00
_cell.angle_beta   90.00
_cell.angle_gamma   90.00
#
_symmetry.space_group_name_H-M   'P 1'
#
loop_
_entity.id
_entity.type
_entity.pdbx_description
1 polymer ?
#
loop_
_entity_poly.entity_id
_entity_poly.type
_entity_poly.pdbx_seq_one_letter_code
_entity_poly.pdbx_strand_id
1 'polypeptide(L)' 'MTTKALQQKTNELEKELALLRSFVIGQFGRDPEGEYNPNFVKEILKAAKGKPKYEFKDADSFLKHIRGK' A
#
# COMPACT_ATOMS: atom_id res chain seq x y z
N MET A 1 20.39 4.93 32.91
CA MET A 1 20.18 4.74 31.45
C MET A 1 19.82 6.08 30.83
N THR A 2 20.32 6.38 29.64
CA THR A 2 20.04 7.66 28.97
C THR A 2 18.63 7.67 28.37
N THR A 3 17.98 8.82 28.37
CA THR A 3 16.64 9.01 27.78
C THR A 3 16.59 8.62 26.30
N LYS A 4 17.69 8.83 25.55
CA LYS A 4 17.84 8.37 24.16
C LYS A 4 17.73 6.85 24.01
N ALA A 5 18.37 6.09 24.89
CA ALA A 5 18.32 4.63 24.83
C ALA A 5 16.91 4.09 25.15
N LEU A 6 16.19 4.76 26.05
CA LEU A 6 14.78 4.49 26.32
C LEU A 6 13.90 4.77 25.10
N GLN A 7 14.07 5.94 24.46
CA GLN A 7 13.30 6.30 23.27
C GLN A 7 13.51 5.30 22.12
N GLN A 8 14.76 4.86 21.91
CA GLN A 8 15.07 3.89 20.88
C GLN A 8 14.37 2.54 21.13
N LYS A 9 14.40 2.05 22.37
CA LYS A 9 13.68 0.84 22.76
C LYS A 9 12.17 0.98 22.59
N THR A 10 11.60 2.13 22.94
CA THR A 10 10.17 2.38 22.73
C THR A 10 9.81 2.35 21.24
N ASN A 11 10.62 2.97 20.38
CA ASN A 11 10.40 2.97 18.94
C ASN A 11 10.53 1.56 18.33
N GLU A 12 11.44 0.73 18.83
CA GLU A 12 11.59 -0.67 18.42
C GLU A 12 10.35 -1.49 18.83
N LEU A 13 9.88 -1.33 20.06
CA LEU A 13 8.67 -1.98 20.57
C LEU A 13 7.41 -1.57 19.78
N GLU A 14 7.28 -0.29 19.41
CA GLU A 14 6.17 0.18 18.59
C GLU A 14 6.15 -0.47 17.20
N LYS A 15 7.32 -0.63 16.58
CA LYS A 15 7.44 -1.31 15.27
C LYS A 15 7.07 -2.78 15.36
N GLU A 16 7.54 -3.48 16.39
CA GLU A 16 7.21 -4.89 16.63
C GLU A 16 5.70 -5.08 16.87
N LEU A 17 5.09 -4.19 17.68
CA LEU A 17 3.64 -4.19 17.90
C LEU A 17 2.84 -3.93 16.62
N ALA A 18 3.31 -3.03 15.75
CA ALA A 18 2.66 -2.75 14.47
C ALA A 18 2.67 -3.99 13.54
N LEU A 19 3.80 -4.70 13.47
CA LEU A 19 3.93 -5.94 12.70
C LEU A 19 3.06 -7.07 13.27
N LEU A 20 2.98 -7.18 14.60
CA LEU A 20 2.12 -8.18 15.24
C LEU A 20 0.64 -7.89 14.97
N ARG A 21 0.23 -6.62 15.04
CA ARG A 21 -1.16 -6.21 14.72
C ARG A 21 -1.51 -6.51 13.26
N SER A 22 -0.61 -6.21 12.32
CA SER A 22 -0.87 -6.50 10.91
C SER A 22 -0.95 -8.00 10.62
N PHE A 23 -0.14 -8.81 11.30
CA PHE A 23 -0.22 -10.27 11.21
C PHE A 23 -1.54 -10.83 11.75
N VAL A 24 -1.99 -10.35 12.92
CA VAL A 24 -3.26 -10.79 13.54
C VAL A 24 -4.46 -10.38 12.68
N ILE A 25 -4.47 -9.16 12.14
CA ILE A 25 -5.50 -8.74 11.18
C ILE A 25 -5.43 -9.62 9.93
N GLY A 26 -4.24 -9.88 9.39
CA GLY A 26 -4.08 -10.73 8.22
C GLY A 26 -4.47 -12.21 8.40
N GLN A 27 -4.43 -12.76 9.62
CA GLN A 27 -4.72 -14.17 9.88
C GLN A 27 -6.06 -14.47 10.55
N PHE A 28 -6.56 -13.59 11.43
CA PHE A 28 -7.71 -13.89 12.31
C PHE A 28 -8.79 -12.80 12.32
N GLY A 29 -8.48 -11.57 11.90
CA GLY A 29 -9.44 -10.47 11.87
C GLY A 29 -9.94 -10.20 10.46
N ARG A 30 -11.23 -10.38 10.19
CA ARG A 30 -11.84 -9.71 9.03
C ARG A 30 -11.72 -8.22 9.26
N ASP A 31 -10.96 -7.53 8.41
CA ASP A 31 -10.93 -6.08 8.38
C ASP A 31 -12.38 -5.58 8.17
N PRO A 32 -12.85 -4.54 8.90
CA PRO A 32 -14.13 -3.90 8.60
C PRO A 32 -14.26 -3.45 7.14
N GLU A 33 -13.15 -3.18 6.46
CA GLU A 33 -13.08 -2.86 5.03
C GLU A 33 -13.19 -4.09 4.11
N GLY A 34 -13.13 -5.31 4.66
CA GLY A 34 -13.31 -6.57 3.95
C GLY A 34 -12.07 -7.47 3.90
N GLU A 35 -12.19 -8.60 3.21
CA GLU A 35 -11.05 -9.52 3.05
C GLU A 35 -10.10 -9.03 1.95
N TYR A 36 -8.81 -9.02 2.26
CA TYR A 36 -7.78 -8.71 1.29
C TYR A 36 -7.85 -9.68 0.09
N ASN A 37 -8.01 -9.15 -1.13
CA ASN A 37 -8.02 -9.96 -2.35
C ASN A 37 -6.58 -10.10 -2.91
N PRO A 38 -5.91 -11.24 -2.72
CA PRO A 38 -4.54 -11.43 -3.20
C PRO A 38 -4.42 -11.43 -4.72
N ASN A 39 -5.51 -11.74 -5.45
CA ASN A 39 -5.50 -11.72 -6.91
C ASN A 39 -5.43 -10.29 -7.45
N PHE A 40 -6.13 -9.35 -6.81
CA PHE A 40 -6.04 -7.93 -7.15
C PHE A 40 -4.59 -7.43 -7.08
N VAL A 41 -3.88 -7.72 -5.99
CA VAL A 41 -2.49 -7.26 -5.86
C VAL A 41 -1.56 -7.92 -6.88
N LYS A 42 -1.73 -9.21 -7.17
CA LYS A 42 -0.97 -9.88 -8.23
C LYS A 42 -1.20 -9.23 -9.60
N GLU A 43 -2.46 -8.90 -9.93
CA GLU A 43 -2.83 -8.28 -11.20
C GLU A 43 -2.26 -6.86 -11.32
N ILE A 44 -2.39 -6.05 -10.27
CA ILE A 44 -1.86 -4.68 -10.24
C ILE A 44 -0.33 -4.68 -10.31
N LEU A 45 0.35 -5.55 -9.57
CA LEU A 45 1.82 -5.67 -9.65
C LEU A 45 2.28 -6.12 -11.03
N LYS A 46 1.52 -6.99 -11.70
CA LYS A 46 1.79 -7.39 -13.09
C LYS A 46 1.59 -6.23 -14.06
N ALA A 47 0.50 -5.46 -13.89
CA ALA A 47 0.20 -4.29 -14.73
C ALA A 47 1.25 -3.18 -14.56
N ALA A 48 1.71 -2.94 -13.33
CA ALA A 48 2.74 -1.94 -13.01
C ALA A 48 4.09 -2.23 -13.67
N LYS A 49 4.43 -3.50 -13.91
CA LYS A 49 5.63 -3.91 -14.66
C LYS A 49 5.44 -3.86 -16.18
N GLY A 50 4.21 -3.71 -16.65
CA GLY A 50 3.90 -3.57 -18.06
C GLY A 50 4.37 -2.22 -18.61
N LYS A 51 4.54 -2.13 -19.94
CA LYS A 51 4.80 -0.83 -20.58
C LYS A 51 3.53 0.03 -20.48
N PRO A 52 3.61 1.27 -19.98
CA PRO A 52 2.46 2.16 -19.95
C PRO A 52 1.99 2.42 -21.38
N LYS A 53 0.69 2.20 -21.62
CA LYS A 53 0.08 2.40 -22.95
C LYS A 53 -0.16 3.89 -23.26
N TYR A 54 -0.33 4.70 -22.22
CA TYR A 54 -0.60 6.12 -22.32
C TYR A 54 0.29 6.88 -21.33
N GLU A 55 0.69 8.08 -21.74
CA GLU A 55 1.38 9.05 -20.90
C GLU A 55 0.59 10.35 -20.99
N PHE A 56 0.23 10.90 -19.83
CA PHE A 56 -0.54 12.14 -19.74
C PHE A 56 0.33 13.18 -19.05
N LYS A 57 0.75 14.20 -19.80
CA LYS A 57 1.66 15.26 -19.31
C LYS A 57 0.89 16.48 -18.82
N ASP A 58 -0.37 16.59 -19.20
CA ASP A 58 -1.26 17.70 -18.87
C ASP A 58 -2.74 17.25 -18.94
N ALA A 59 -3.62 18.06 -18.35
CA ALA A 59 -5.06 17.76 -18.30
C ALA A 59 -5.67 17.62 -19.70
N ASP A 60 -5.21 18.40 -20.68
CA ASP A 60 -5.71 18.35 -22.06
C ASP A 60 -5.35 17.04 -22.76
N SER A 61 -4.13 16.54 -22.55
CA SER A 61 -3.61 15.27 -23.07
C SER A 61 -4.41 14.08 -22.53
N PHE A 62 -4.84 14.16 -21.27
CA PHE A 62 -5.73 13.18 -20.65
C PHE A 62 -7.14 13.24 -21.23
N LEU A 63 -7.72 14.45 -21.31
CA LEU A 63 -9.08 14.65 -21.81
C LEU A 63 -9.24 14.24 -23.28
N LYS A 64 -8.21 14.42 -24.12
CA LYS A 64 -8.19 13.94 -25.52
C LYS A 64 -8.37 12.42 -25.64
N HIS A 65 -7.86 11.66 -24.67
CA HIS A 65 -7.98 10.19 -24.68
C HIS A 65 -9.32 9.72 -24.10
N ILE A 66 -9.89 10.44 -23.14
CA ILE A 66 -11.18 10.10 -22.53
C ILE A 66 -12.36 10.49 -23.43
N ARG A 67 -12.29 11.68 -24.02
CA ARG A 67 -13.36 12.23 -24.87
C ARG A 67 -13.28 11.70 -26.30
N GLY A 68 -13.00 10.41 -26.49
CA GLY A 68 -12.73 9.83 -27.81
C GLY A 68 -13.72 10.29 -28.88
N LYS A 69 -13.22 11.15 -29.80
CA LYS A 69 -13.93 11.97 -30.80
C LYS A 69 -14.83 13.08 -30.26
#